data_AF-A0A8B0SU12-F1
#
_entry.id   AF-A0A8B0SU12-F1
#
_cell.length_a   1.000
_cell.length_b   1.000
_cell.length_c   1.000
_cell.angle_alpha   90.00
_cell.angle_beta   90.00
_cell.angle_gamma   90.00
#
_symmetry.space_group_name_H-M   'P 1'
#
loop_
_entity.id
_entity.type
_entity.pdbx_description
1 polymer ?
#
loop_
_entity_poly.entity_id
_entity_poly.type
_entity_poly.pdbx_seq_one_letter_code
_entity_poly.pdbx_strand_id
1 'polypeptide(L)' 'MLFMQGHCPYCHKFDPVLKQLAGQYGFSVFSYTIDGQGDDAFPEALPAPPDVMQTFFPPISRWPRRLRFW' A
#
# COMPACT_ATOMS: atom_id res chain seq x y z
N MET A 1 -9.50 1.62 2.46
CA MET A 1 -8.59 0.57 1.95
C MET A 1 -7.26 1.24 1.67
N LEU A 2 -6.16 0.71 2.20
CA LEU A 2 -4.79 1.24 2.10
C LEU A 2 -3.91 0.17 1.42
N PHE A 3 -3.07 0.59 0.47
CA PHE A 3 -1.99 -0.24 -0.08
C PHE A 3 -0.66 0.36 0.34
N MET A 4 0.21 -0.43 0.97
CA MET A 4 1.44 0.03 1.60
C MET A 4 2.61 -0.94 1.36
N GLN A 5 3.82 -0.50 1.69
CA GLN A 5 5.05 -1.28 1.65
C GLN A 5 5.83 -1.07 2.93
N GLY A 6 6.34 -2.14 3.52
CA GLY A 6 7.17 -2.07 4.73
C GLY A 6 8.46 -1.28 4.53
N HIS A 7 9.01 -1.18 3.32
CA HIS A 7 10.24 -0.41 3.05
C HIS A 7 10.01 1.02 2.55
N CYS A 8 8.76 1.46 2.45
CA CYS A 8 8.40 2.77 1.88
C CYS A 8 8.51 3.88 2.93
N PRO A 9 9.47 4.82 2.84
CA PRO A 9 9.71 5.82 3.88
C PRO A 9 8.57 6.86 4.01
N TYR A 10 7.74 7.01 2.96
CA TYR A 10 6.54 7.85 3.03
C TYR A 10 5.39 7.15 3.76
N CYS A 11 5.28 5.83 3.61
CA CYS A 11 4.26 5.02 4.26
C CYS A 11 4.43 5.07 5.78
N HIS A 12 5.67 4.88 6.27
CA HIS A 12 6.03 5.04 7.69
C HIS A 12 5.65 6.40 8.31
N LYS A 13 5.57 7.46 7.52
CA LYS A 13 5.19 8.80 7.99
C LYS A 13 3.67 9.02 7.95
N PHE A 14 3.01 8.48 6.93
CA PHE A 14 1.59 8.69 6.68
C PHE A 14 0.69 7.75 7.50
N ASP A 15 1.10 6.50 7.63
CA ASP A 15 0.31 5.42 8.21
C ASP A 15 -0.09 5.69 9.68
N PRO A 16 0.79 6.24 10.55
CA PRO A 16 0.39 6.67 11.89
C PRO A 16 -0.69 7.77 11.89
N VAL A 17 -0.60 8.72 10.94
CA VAL A 17 -1.56 9.83 10.80
C VAL A 17 -2.91 9.29 10.35
N LEU A 18 -2.91 8.38 9.38
CA LEU A 18 -4.14 7.72 8.92
C LEU A 18 -4.80 6.90 10.03
N LYS A 19 -4.01 6.15 10.82
CA LYS A 19 -4.50 5.37 11.96
C LYS A 19 -5.12 6.26 13.04
N GLN A 20 -4.49 7.39 13.34
CA GLN A 20 -5.06 8.38 14.26
C GLN A 20 -6.38 8.94 13.73
N LEU A 21 -6.43 9.33 12.45
CA LEU A 21 -7.63 9.86 11.81
C LEU A 21 -8.78 8.83 11.83
N ALA A 22 -8.48 7.58 11.50
CA ALA A 22 -9.41 6.46 11.57
C ALA A 22 -10.03 6.32 12.97
N GLY A 23 -9.20 6.39 14.02
CA GLY A 23 -9.66 6.37 15.41
C GLY A 23 -10.50 7.59 15.81
N GLN A 24 -10.13 8.78 15.32
CA GLN A 24 -10.86 10.02 15.63
C GLN A 24 -12.26 10.07 14.99
N TYR A 25 -12.38 9.60 13.76
CA TYR A 25 -13.63 9.67 12.99
C TYR A 25 -14.43 8.36 13.00
N GLY A 26 -13.89 7.30 13.61
CA GLY A 26 -14.59 6.02 13.79
C GLY A 26 -14.72 5.18 12.53
N PHE A 27 -13.84 5.35 11.53
CA PHE A 27 -13.81 4.51 10.34
C PHE A 27 -12.68 3.47 10.40
N SER A 28 -12.89 2.31 9.78
CA SER A 28 -11.90 1.24 9.73
C SER A 28 -11.01 1.33 8.50
N VAL A 29 -9.72 1.04 8.68
CA VAL A 29 -8.73 0.97 7.60
C VAL A 29 -8.32 -0.48 7.39
N PHE A 30 -8.63 -1.01 6.21
CA PHE A 30 -8.10 -2.29 5.73
C PHE A 30 -6.77 -2.05 5.01
N SER A 31 -5.67 -2.55 5.58
CA SER A 31 -4.32 -2.42 5.04
C SER A 31 -3.92 -3.65 4.24
N TYR A 32 -3.37 -3.41 3.05
CA TYR A 32 -2.78 -4.42 2.19
C TYR A 32 -1.32 -4.11 1.92
N THR A 33 -0.45 -5.11 2.08
CA THR A 33 0.95 -5.00 1.71
C THR A 33 1.19 -5.49 0.28
N ILE A 34 1.95 -4.71 -0.49
CA ILE A 34 2.37 -5.07 -1.85
C ILE A 34 3.80 -5.64 -1.90
N ASP A 35 4.57 -5.52 -0.82
CA ASP A 35 5.91 -6.11 -0.66
C ASP A 35 5.95 -7.29 0.34
N GLY A 36 4.81 -7.63 0.93
CA GLY A 36 4.67 -8.73 1.88
C GLY A 36 5.01 -8.33 3.32
N GLN A 37 5.31 -7.06 3.59
CA GLN A 37 5.60 -6.55 4.94
C GLN A 37 4.67 -5.40 5.32
N GLY A 38 4.19 -5.42 6.56
CA GLY A 38 3.54 -4.28 7.21
C GLY A 38 4.56 -3.31 7.80
N ASP A 39 4.06 -2.26 8.46
CA ASP A 39 4.87 -1.30 9.22
C ASP A 39 4.41 -1.26 10.70
N ASP A 40 5.00 -0.37 11.50
CA ASP A 40 4.66 -0.24 12.92
C ASP A 40 3.20 0.20 13.15
N ALA A 41 2.60 0.94 12.21
CA ALA A 41 1.21 1.38 12.30
C ALA A 41 0.23 0.27 11.91
N PHE A 42 0.57 -0.54 10.90
CA PHE A 42 -0.22 -1.64 10.36
C PHE A 42 0.62 -2.94 10.24
N PRO A 43 1.03 -3.56 11.36
CA PRO A 43 1.89 -4.75 11.33
C PRO A 43 1.18 -5.99 10.76
N GLU A 44 -0.15 -6.01 10.81
CA GLU A 44 -1.00 -7.11 10.34
C GLU A 44 -1.55 -6.87 8.92
N ALA A 45 -0.87 -6.03 8.11
CA ALA A 45 -1.27 -5.77 6.73
C ALA A 45 -1.31 -7.07 5.91
N LEU A 46 -2.43 -7.33 5.24
CA LEU A 46 -2.63 -8.56 4.48
C LEU A 46 -1.95 -8.47 3.10
N PRO A 47 -1.36 -9.54 2.56
CA PRO A 47 -0.82 -9.50 1.22
C PRO A 47 -1.92 -9.18 0.20
N ALA A 48 -1.65 -8.23 -0.70
CA ALA A 48 -2.57 -7.88 -1.77
C ALA A 48 -2.82 -9.11 -2.69
N PRO A 49 -4.08 -9.37 -3.11
CA PRO A 49 -4.37 -10.48 -4.01
C PRO A 49 -3.56 -10.41 -5.33
N PRO A 50 -3.15 -11.55 -5.92
CA PRO A 50 -2.37 -11.57 -7.15
C PRO A 50 -3.00 -10.80 -8.31
N ASP A 51 -4.32 -10.85 -8.46
CA ASP A 51 -5.05 -10.15 -9.52
C ASP A 51 -4.99 -8.63 -9.36
N VAL A 52 -5.02 -8.14 -8.11
CA VAL A 52 -4.88 -6.71 -7.78
C VAL A 52 -3.48 -6.25 -8.15
N MET A 53 -2.46 -7.02 -7.75
CA MET A 53 -1.07 -6.73 -8.08
C MET A 53 -0.83 -6.67 -9.59
N GLN A 54 -1.37 -7.62 -10.35
CA GLN A 54 -1.21 -7.65 -11.80
C GLN A 54 -1.93 -6.52 -12.53
N THR A 55 -3.07 -6.07 -12.00
CA THR A 55 -3.93 -5.06 -12.64
C THR A 55 -3.48 -3.64 -12.32
N PHE A 56 -3.16 -3.35 -11.05
CA PHE A 56 -2.90 -1.99 -10.57
C PHE A 56 -1.43 -1.69 -10.32
N PHE A 57 -0.60 -2.72 -10.11
CA PHE A 57 0.84 -2.59 -9.86
C PHE A 57 1.68 -3.42 -10.84
N PRO A 58 1.46 -3.32 -12.17
CA PRO A 58 2.18 -4.13 -13.14
C PRO A 58 3.67 -3.75 -13.19
N PRO A 59 4.57 -4.74 -13.40
CA PRO A 59 5.99 -4.46 -13.58
C PRO A 59 6.20 -3.54 -14.79
N ILE A 60 7.21 -2.68 -14.71
CA ILE A 60 7.57 -1.67 -15.73
C ILE A 60 7.71 -2.31 -17.14
N SER A 61 8.11 -3.58 -17.21
CA SER A 61 8.19 -4.34 -18.46
C SER A 61 6.86 -4.44 -19.22
N ARG A 62 5.71 -4.40 -18.53
CA ARG A 62 4.37 -4.50 -19.10
C ARG A 62 3.79 -3.15 -19.56
N TRP A 63 4.41 -2.04 -19.18
CA TRP A 63 3.93 -0.70 -19.56
C TRP A 63 4.14 -0.46 -21.07
N PRO A 64 3.19 0.16 -21.79
CA PRO A 64 3.41 0.59 -23.17
C PRO A 64 4.71 1.42 -23.28
N ARG A 65 5.46 1.30 -24.39
CA ARG A 65 6.76 1.99 -24.58
C ARG A 65 6.74 3.48 -24.21
N ARG A 66 5.61 4.16 -24.42
CA ARG A 66 5.42 5.59 -24.10
C ARG A 66 5.34 5.92 -22.61
N LEU A 67 4.90 4.98 -21.78
CA LEU A 67 4.71 5.19 -20.34
C LEU A 67 5.83 4.58 -19.48
N ARG A 68 6.88 4.02 -20.11
CA ARG A 68 8.09 3.52 -19.42
C ARG A 68 9.07 4.61 -19.00
N PHE A 69 8.85 5.86 -19.42
CA PHE A 69 9.72 7.01 -19.21
C PHE A 69 9.03 8.15 -18.43
N TRP A 70 7.91 7.86 -17.75
CA TRP A 70 7.22 8.74 -16.82
C TRP A 70 7.28 8.14 -15.41
#